data_AF-A0A2H9R363-F1
#
_entry.id   AF-A0A2H9R363-F1
#
_cell.length_a   1.000
_cell.length_b   1.000
_cell.length_c   1.000
_cell.angle_alpha   90.00
_cell.angle_beta   90.00
_cell.angle_gamma   90.00
#
_symmetry.space_group_name_H-M   'P 1'
#
loop_
_entity.id
_entity.type
_entity.pdbx_description
1 polymer ?
#
loop_
_entity_poly.entity_id
_entity_poly.type
_entity_poly.pdbx_seq_one_letter_code
_entity_poly.pdbx_strand_id
1 'polypeptide(L)'
;MPDLCVHCGMFATVFNKEDQPVCMRCREKNPKRYVCSKCKSLMTIRKGKYGSFWGCSGYPMCDNSVSIKQALMKERNKTNIK
;
A
#
# COMPACT_ATOMS: atom_id res chain seq x y z
N MET A 1 -12.69 -10.73 -3.83
CA MET A 1 -12.72 -9.24 -3.72
C MET A 1 -11.54 -8.71 -4.51
N PRO A 2 -11.74 -7.78 -5.46
CA PRO A 2 -10.64 -7.16 -6.18
C PRO A 2 -9.77 -6.31 -5.24
N ASP A 3 -8.47 -6.30 -5.50
CA ASP A 3 -7.53 -5.45 -4.78
C ASP A 3 -7.81 -3.96 -5.05
N LEU A 4 -7.30 -3.08 -4.18
CA LEU A 4 -7.39 -1.64 -4.37
C LEU A 4 -6.07 -1.10 -4.93
N CYS A 5 -6.18 -0.15 -5.85
CA CYS A 5 -5.06 0.59 -6.41
C CYS A 5 -4.39 1.41 -5.31
N VAL A 6 -3.09 1.18 -5.09
CA VAL A 6 -2.32 1.89 -4.05
C VAL A 6 -2.17 3.40 -4.30
N HIS A 7 -2.58 3.90 -5.46
CA HIS A 7 -2.49 5.32 -5.82
C HIS A 7 -3.80 6.09 -5.66
N CYS A 8 -4.93 5.50 -6.07
CA CYS A 8 -6.21 6.19 -6.14
C CYS A 8 -7.33 5.50 -5.36
N GLY A 9 -7.10 4.31 -4.81
CA GLY A 9 -8.11 3.57 -4.05
C GLY A 9 -9.26 2.98 -4.87
N MET A 10 -9.27 3.15 -6.20
CA MET A 10 -10.16 2.40 -7.10
C MET A 10 -9.71 0.94 -7.22
N PHE A 11 -10.51 0.08 -7.86
CA PHE A 11 -10.14 -1.31 -8.10
C PHE A 11 -8.84 -1.44 -8.90
N ALA A 12 -7.92 -2.24 -8.39
CA ALA A 12 -6.72 -2.68 -9.08
C ALA A 12 -7.09 -3.87 -9.98
N THR A 13 -6.55 -3.84 -11.19
CA THR A 13 -6.73 -4.90 -12.20
C THR A 13 -5.41 -5.47 -12.68
N VAL A 14 -4.29 -4.81 -12.32
CA VAL A 14 -2.93 -5.22 -12.69
C VAL A 14 -1.98 -4.98 -11.51
N PHE A 15 -0.80 -5.58 -11.57
CA PHE A 15 0.30 -5.31 -10.65
C PHE A 15 1.40 -4.55 -11.40
N ASN A 16 2.07 -3.62 -10.72
CA ASN A 16 3.26 -2.95 -11.27
C ASN A 16 4.52 -3.82 -11.11
N LYS A 17 5.68 -3.28 -11.51
CA LYS A 17 6.97 -3.98 -11.42
C LYS A 17 7.46 -4.23 -9.98
N GLU A 18 6.87 -3.57 -8.99
CA GLU A 18 7.11 -3.78 -7.55
C GLU A 18 5.98 -4.58 -6.88
N ASP A 19 5.22 -5.38 -7.64
CA ASP A 19 4.11 -6.21 -7.17
C ASP A 19 3.00 -5.45 -6.42
N GLN A 20 2.84 -4.16 -6.73
CA GLN A 20 1.81 -3.33 -6.11
C GLN A 20 0.53 -3.35 -6.95
N PRO A 21 -0.64 -3.60 -6.33
CA PRO A 21 -1.90 -3.57 -7.04
C PRO A 21 -2.20 -2.14 -7.49
N VAL A 22 -2.37 -1.96 -8.79
CA VAL A 22 -2.67 -0.68 -9.42
C VAL A 22 -3.81 -0.83 -10.43
N CYS A 23 -4.53 0.25 -10.69
CA CYS A 23 -5.50 0.29 -11.78
C CYS A 23 -4.76 0.55 -13.12
N MET A 24 -5.41 0.26 -14.25
CA MET A 24 -4.81 0.49 -15.57
C MET A 24 -4.32 1.93 -15.78
N ARG A 25 -5.01 2.92 -15.19
CA ARG A 25 -4.63 4.34 -15.28
C ARG A 25 -3.40 4.73 -14.44
N CYS A 26 -3.01 3.90 -13.47
CA CYS A 26 -1.90 4.20 -12.55
C CYS A 26 -0.70 3.26 -12.74
N ARG A 27 -0.69 2.43 -13.79
CA ARG A 27 0.34 1.40 -14.02
C ARG A 27 1.76 1.97 -14.09
N GLU A 28 1.93 3.14 -14.71
CA GLU A 28 3.24 3.79 -14.92
C GLU A 28 3.58 4.80 -13.82
N LYS A 29 2.73 4.95 -12.79
CA LYS A 29 3.05 5.82 -11.66
C LYS A 29 4.19 5.23 -10.84
N ASN A 30 4.97 6.13 -10.25
CA ASN A 30 6.04 5.74 -9.34
C ASN A 30 5.51 4.86 -8.21
N PRO A 31 6.19 3.75 -7.88
CA PRO A 31 5.74 2.85 -6.83
C PRO A 31 5.59 3.57 -5.49
N LYS A 32 4.50 3.29 -4.77
CA LYS A 32 4.27 3.84 -3.44
C LYS A 32 5.18 3.16 -2.43
N ARG A 33 5.75 3.93 -1.51
CA ARG A 33 6.57 3.39 -0.42
C ARG A 33 6.03 3.94 0.89
N TYR A 34 5.67 3.06 1.80
CA TYR A 34 5.26 3.44 3.15
C TYR A 34 6.30 2.96 4.14
N VAL A 35 6.55 3.79 5.15
CA VAL A 35 7.40 3.46 6.29
C VAL A 35 6.50 3.03 7.43
N CYS A 36 6.84 1.93 8.08
CA CYS A 36 6.10 1.45 9.23
C CYS A 36 6.30 2.38 10.43
N SER A 37 5.22 2.72 11.12
CA SER A 37 5.26 3.58 12.31
C SER A 37 5.83 2.89 13.57
N LYS A 38 5.88 1.55 13.61
CA LYS A 38 6.46 0.79 14.73
C LYS A 38 7.97 0.55 14.53
N CYS A 39 8.33 -0.11 13.42
CA CYS A 39 9.69 -0.60 13.15
C CYS A 39 10.57 0.42 12.39
N LYS A 40 10.00 1.50 11.84
CA LYS A 40 10.63 2.41 10.86
C LYS A 40 11.19 1.71 9.60
N SER A 41 10.99 0.41 9.44
CA SER A 41 11.32 -0.32 8.22
C SER A 41 10.32 -0.01 7.11
N LEU A 42 10.72 -0.32 5.88
CA LEU A 42 9.85 -0.20 4.72
C LEU A 42 8.68 -1.19 4.80
N MET A 43 7.56 -0.81 4.23
CA MET A 43 6.41 -1.69 4.05
C MET A 43 6.40 -2.21 2.62
N THR A 44 6.03 -3.48 2.47
CA THR A 44 5.85 -4.15 1.19
C THR A 44 4.41 -4.63 1.03
N ILE A 45 3.95 -4.82 -0.20
CA ILE A 45 2.64 -5.40 -0.46
C ILE A 45 2.69 -6.90 -0.23
N ARG A 46 1.73 -7.41 0.54
CA ARG A 46 1.51 -8.84 0.77
C ARG A 46 0.06 -9.19 0.49
N LYS A 47 -0.19 -10.41 0.01
CA LYS A 47 -1.54 -10.93 -0.26
C LYS A 47 -2.05 -11.69 0.97
N GLY A 48 -3.26 -11.36 1.41
CA GLY A 48 -3.97 -12.08 2.48
C GLY A 48 -5.36 -12.53 2.04
N LYS A 49 -6.11 -13.14 2.96
CA LYS A 49 -7.48 -13.63 2.72
C LYS A 49 -8.43 -12.56 2.21
N TYR A 50 -8.24 -11.31 2.64
CA TYR A 50 -9.11 -10.17 2.32
C TYR A 50 -8.55 -9.28 1.20
N GLY A 51 -7.52 -9.73 0.50
CA GLY A 51 -6.81 -8.97 -0.53
C GLY A 51 -5.43 -8.50 -0.09
N SER A 52 -4.85 -7.63 -0.90
CA SER A 52 -3.51 -7.08 -0.72
C SER A 52 -3.47 -6.01 0.37
N PHE A 53 -2.40 -6.01 1.16
CA PHE A 53 -2.17 -5.07 2.25
C PHE A 53 -0.68 -4.72 2.38
N TRP A 54 -0.38 -3.62 3.07
CA TRP A 54 0.98 -3.23 3.39
C TRP A 54 1.44 -3.94 4.66
N GLY A 55 2.51 -4.76 4.59
CA GLY A 55 3.16 -5.39 5.75
C GLY A 55 4.57 -4.85 5.99
N CYS A 56 4.99 -4.69 7.26
CA CYS A 56 6.40 -4.32 7.58
C CYS A 56 7.35 -5.38 6.98
N SER A 57 8.43 -4.92 6.35
CA SER A 57 9.48 -5.80 5.81
C SER A 57 10.24 -6.55 6.90
N GLY A 58 10.20 -6.06 8.14
CA GLY A 58 10.86 -6.65 9.32
C GLY A 58 10.09 -7.79 9.99
N TYR A 59 9.10 -8.40 9.35
CA TYR A 59 8.47 -9.62 9.86
C TYR A 59 9.50 -10.76 9.95
N PRO A 60 9.60 -11.56 11.04
CA PRO A 60 8.64 -11.68 12.16
C PRO A 60 8.84 -10.71 13.34
N MET A 61 9.89 -9.88 13.35
CA MET A 61 10.17 -8.94 14.45
C MET A 61 9.15 -7.81 14.55
N CYS A 62 8.45 -7.48 13.45
CA CYS A 62 7.36 -6.52 13.44
C CYS A 62 6.18 -7.05 12.62
N ASP A 63 5.05 -7.19 13.28
CA ASP A 63 3.78 -7.72 12.75
C ASP A 63 2.86 -6.64 12.16
N ASN A 64 3.35 -5.40 12.08
CA ASN A 64 2.52 -4.27 11.72
C ASN A 64 2.04 -4.38 10.27
N SER A 65 0.71 -4.41 10.11
CA SER A 65 0.01 -4.44 8.82
C SER A 65 -0.94 -3.25 8.70
N VAL A 66 -1.08 -2.74 7.49
CA VAL A 66 -1.94 -1.60 7.17
C VAL A 66 -2.68 -1.92 5.87
N SER A 67 -4.00 -1.79 5.86
CA SER A 67 -4.78 -1.96 4.63
C SER A 67 -4.47 -0.85 3.62
N ILE A 68 -4.63 -1.14 2.32
CA ILE A 68 -4.41 -0.14 1.26
C ILE A 68 -5.29 1.10 1.47
N LYS A 69 -6.56 0.90 1.88
CA LYS A 69 -7.50 1.99 2.20
C LYS A 69 -6.97 2.90 3.32
N GLN A 70 -6.46 2.32 4.41
CA GLN A 70 -5.89 3.08 5.52
C GLN A 70 -4.62 3.83 5.12
N ALA A 71 -3.77 3.23 4.27
CA ALA A 71 -2.56 3.89 3.77
C ALA A 71 -2.88 5.15 2.95
N LEU A 72 -3.89 5.07 2.09
CA LEU A 72 -4.37 6.21 1.28
C LEU A 72 -4.98 7.33 2.13
N MET A 73 -5.76 6.99 3.16
CA MET A 73 -6.34 7.98 4.08
C MET A 73 -5.27 8.82 4.80
N LYS A 74 -4.13 8.19 5.18
CA LYS A 74 -3.02 8.89 5.82
C LYS A 74 -2.32 9.90 4.90
N GLU A 75 -2.27 9.65 3.59
CA GLU A 75 -1.66 10.60 2.66
C GLU A 75 -2.51 11.86 2.50
N ARG A 76 -3.84 11.71 2.45
CA ARG A 76 -4.76 12.85 2.27
C ARG A 76 -4.71 13.86 3.42
N ASN A 77 -4.45 13.41 4.65
CA ASN A 77 -4.34 14.31 5.82
C ASN A 77 -3.01 15.08 5.88
N LYS A 78 -1.97 14.67 5.15
CA LYS A 78 -0.70 15.44 5.05
C LYS A 78 -0.82 16.67 4.15
N THR A 79 -1.79 16.69 3.24
CA THR A 79 -1.98 17.80 2.29
C THR A 79 -2.68 19.01 2.92
N ASN A 80 -3.12 18.91 4.18
CA ASN A 80 -3.83 19.98 4.89
C ASN A 80 -2.96 20.69 5.96
N ILE A 81 -1.64 20.49 5.91
CA ILE A 81 -0.64 21.15 6.78
C ILE A 81 0.44 21.78 5.89
N LYS A 82 0.02 22.51 4.87
CA LYS A 82 0.87 23.43 4.12
C LYS A 82 0.16 24.76 3.98
#